data_AF-A0A1X9JNW1-F1
#
_entry.id   AF-A0A1X9JNW1-F1
#
_cell.length_a   1.000
_cell.length_b   1.000
_cell.length_c   1.000
_cell.angle_alpha   90.00
_cell.angle_beta   90.00
_cell.angle_gamma   90.00
#
_symmetry.space_group_name_H-M   'P 1'
#
loop_
_entity.id
_entity.type
_entity.pdbx_description
1 polymer ?
#
loop_
_entity_poly.entity_id
_entity_poly.type
_entity_poly.pdbx_seq_one_letter_code
_entity_poly.pdbx_strand_id
1 'polypeptide(L)'
;TGLIKLVNYKDINNLQETTIEAARFLHDGGWDRTQRYFLTAANQSDKVAVVDAKDRNLEALVDVTSIPHPGRGANLIDPEFGPVWVTSALGSDEVTFIGTDPEEH
;
A
#
# COMPACT_ATOMS: atom_id res chain seq x y z
N THR A 1 -3.97 16.00 -0.04
CA THR A 1 -2.51 15.82 -0.20
C THR A 1 -2.24 14.35 -0.49
N GLY A 2 -1.01 13.98 -0.85
CA GLY A 2 -0.62 12.60 -1.18
C GLY A 2 0.74 12.29 -0.56
N LEU A 3 0.83 12.41 0.77
CA LEU A 3 2.09 12.25 1.50
C LEU A 3 1.93 11.13 2.52
N ILE A 4 2.87 10.18 2.51
CA ILE A 4 3.00 9.14 3.53
C ILE A 4 4.15 9.54 4.44
N LYS A 5 3.95 9.48 5.76
CA LYS A 5 4.95 9.89 6.75
C LYS A 5 5.37 8.70 7.60
N LEU A 6 6.64 8.34 7.53
CA LEU A 6 7.24 7.37 8.43
C LEU A 6 7.84 8.17 9.59
N VAL A 7 7.18 8.11 10.75
CA VAL A 7 7.55 8.89 11.93
C VAL A 7 8.29 7.99 12.91
N ASN A 8 9.55 8.31 13.19
CA ASN A 8 10.35 7.62 14.19
C ASN A 8 10.08 8.22 15.58
N TYR A 9 9.32 7.48 16.39
CA TYR A 9 8.92 7.88 17.74
C TYR A 9 9.90 7.44 18.85
N LYS A 10 11.11 6.97 18.51
CA LYS A 10 12.13 6.56 19.50
C LYS A 10 12.58 7.72 20.40
N ASP A 11 12.58 8.93 19.87
CA ASP A 11 12.86 10.17 20.61
C ASP A 11 11.90 11.27 20.14
N ILE A 12 10.85 11.51 20.93
CA ILE A 12 9.81 12.50 20.60
C ILE A 12 10.29 13.94 20.75
N ASN A 13 11.42 14.19 21.43
CA ASN A 13 12.01 15.52 21.54
C ASN A 13 12.87 15.86 20.31
N ASN A 14 13.38 14.84 19.62
CA ASN A 14 14.21 14.96 18.41
C ASN A 14 13.59 14.14 17.27
N LEU A 15 12.35 14.49 16.91
CA LEU A 15 11.53 13.72 15.98
C LEU A 15 12.21 13.60 14.61
N GLN A 16 12.37 12.36 14.14
CA GLN A 16 12.82 12.08 12.78
C GLN A 16 11.63 11.61 11.95
N GLU A 17 11.48 12.18 10.76
CA GLU A 17 10.43 11.84 9.82
C GLU A 17 11.02 11.60 8.43
N THR A 18 10.52 10.59 7.74
CA THR A 18 10.67 10.45 6.29
C THR A 18 9.32 10.76 5.64
N THR A 19 9.26 11.81 4.82
CA THR A 19 8.09 12.15 4.02
C THR A 19 8.24 11.54 2.64
N ILE A 20 7.29 10.73 2.22
CA ILE A 20 7.24 10.09 0.91
C ILE A 20 6.10 10.72 0.11
N GLU A 21 6.42 11.24 -1.07
CA GLU A 21 5.42 11.68 -2.03
C GLU A 21 4.79 10.47 -2.72
N ALA A 22 3.46 10.41 -2.75
CA ALA A 22 2.67 9.36 -3.36
C ALA A 22 1.55 9.97 -4.21
N ALA A 23 0.58 9.16 -4.63
CA ALA A 23 -0.62 9.67 -5.30
C ALA A 23 -1.51 10.48 -4.34
N ARG A 24 -2.27 11.44 -4.88
CA ARG A 24 -3.22 12.25 -4.10
C ARG A 24 -4.40 11.39 -3.63
N PHE A 25 -5.07 11.84 -2.56
CA PHE A 25 -6.26 11.18 -2.01
C PHE A 25 -5.99 9.82 -1.37
N LEU A 26 -4.84 9.70 -0.69
CA LEU A 26 -4.58 8.61 0.23
C LEU A 26 -5.71 8.50 1.27
N HIS A 27 -6.12 7.28 1.58
CA HIS A 27 -7.25 7.02 2.47
C HIS A 27 -6.95 5.89 3.47
N ASP A 28 -7.11 4.63 3.04
CA ASP A 28 -6.97 3.43 3.85
C ASP A 28 -5.96 2.45 3.23
N GLY A 29 -5.54 1.45 4.00
CA GLY A 29 -4.46 0.55 3.61
C GLY A 29 -4.02 -0.38 4.72
N GLY A 30 -3.15 -1.33 4.39
CA GLY A 30 -2.61 -2.28 5.34
C GLY A 30 -1.28 -2.87 4.91
N TRP A 31 -0.73 -3.68 5.80
CA TRP A 31 0.54 -4.35 5.59
C TRP A 31 0.36 -5.59 4.73
N ASP A 32 1.36 -5.86 3.90
CA ASP A 32 1.56 -7.18 3.31
C ASP A 32 1.77 -8.23 4.42
N ARG A 33 1.75 -9.51 4.04
CA ARG A 33 1.89 -10.62 5.00
C ARG A 33 3.20 -10.62 5.78
N THR A 34 4.28 -10.05 5.22
CA THR A 34 5.60 -9.98 5.86
C THR A 34 5.77 -8.76 6.76
N GLN A 35 4.80 -7.83 6.72
CA GLN A 35 4.84 -6.56 7.45
C GLN A 35 6.03 -5.67 7.06
N ARG A 36 6.50 -5.79 5.82
CA ARG A 36 7.56 -4.95 5.25
C ARG A 36 6.96 -3.84 4.37
N TYR A 37 5.98 -4.19 3.55
CA TYR A 37 5.37 -3.28 2.58
C TYR A 37 4.02 -2.79 3.08
N PHE A 38 3.84 -1.48 3.08
CA PHE A 38 2.56 -0.85 3.38
C PHE A 38 1.85 -0.49 2.07
N LEU A 39 0.68 -1.08 1.84
CA LEU A 39 -0.14 -0.85 0.66
C LEU A 39 -1.33 0.04 1.04
N THR A 40 -1.50 1.17 0.37
CA THR A 40 -2.57 2.12 0.68
C THR A 40 -3.23 2.68 -0.57
N ALA A 41 -4.56 2.78 -0.54
CA ALA A 41 -5.38 3.31 -1.61
C ALA A 41 -5.28 4.83 -1.70
N ALA A 42 -4.90 5.31 -2.88
CA ALA A 42 -5.13 6.68 -3.34
C ALA A 42 -6.45 6.69 -4.13
N ASN A 43 -7.56 6.63 -3.42
CA ASN A 43 -8.84 6.15 -3.94
C ASN A 43 -9.39 6.97 -5.13
N GLN A 44 -9.46 8.29 -5.02
CA GLN A 44 -9.91 9.18 -6.09
C GLN A 44 -8.86 9.37 -7.21
N SER A 45 -7.76 8.61 -7.16
CA SER A 45 -6.75 8.53 -8.20
C SER A 45 -6.61 7.13 -8.77
N ASP A 46 -7.51 6.20 -8.40
CA ASP A 46 -7.56 4.81 -8.90
C ASP A 46 -6.20 4.09 -8.81
N LYS A 47 -5.49 4.32 -7.69
CA LYS A 47 -4.14 3.81 -7.46
C LYS A 47 -3.99 3.19 -6.07
N VAL A 48 -3.07 2.25 -5.96
CA VAL A 48 -2.51 1.76 -4.70
C VAL A 48 -1.04 2.15 -4.63
N ALA A 49 -0.65 2.88 -3.59
CA ALA A 49 0.74 3.18 -3.29
C ALA A 49 1.33 2.07 -2.41
N VAL A 50 2.52 1.59 -2.78
CA VAL A 50 3.28 0.57 -2.06
C VAL A 50 4.53 1.23 -1.49
N VAL A 51 4.72 1.14 -0.18
CA VAL A 51 5.86 1.71 0.53
C VAL A 51 6.68 0.60 1.15
N ASP A 52 7.98 0.53 0.90
CA ASP A 52 8.88 -0.31 1.67
C ASP A 52 9.21 0.40 3.00
N ALA A 53 8.74 -0.14 4.11
CA ALA A 53 8.97 0.47 5.42
C ALA A 53 10.40 0.27 5.94
N LYS A 54 11.13 -0.72 5.41
CA LYS A 54 12.53 -0.99 5.76
C LYS A 54 13.44 0.01 5.08
N ASP A 55 13.28 0.18 3.76
CA ASP A 55 14.12 1.06 2.94
C ASP A 55 13.58 2.50 2.89
N ARG A 56 12.36 2.72 3.39
CA ARG A 56 11.69 4.01 3.60
C ARG A 56 11.48 4.82 2.31
N ASN A 57 11.10 4.13 1.25
CA ASN A 57 10.84 4.69 -0.08
C ASN A 57 9.47 4.25 -0.62
N LEU A 58 8.99 4.97 -1.64
CA LEU A 58 7.89 4.53 -2.47
C LEU A 58 8.42 3.43 -3.40
N GLU A 59 7.89 2.22 -3.24
CA GLU A 59 8.29 1.07 -4.06
C GLU A 59 7.53 1.07 -5.38
N ALA A 60 6.21 1.29 -5.34
CA ALA A 60 5.37 1.29 -6.53
C ALA A 60 4.12 2.18 -6.40
N LEU A 61 3.59 2.58 -7.55
CA LEU A 61 2.23 3.11 -7.70
C LEU A 61 1.50 2.21 -8.70
N VAL A 62 0.63 1.36 -8.18
CA VAL A 62 -0.12 0.37 -8.96
C VAL A 62 -1.44 0.97 -9.41
N ASP A 63 -1.73 0.93 -10.71
CA ASP A 63 -3.04 1.27 -11.25
C ASP A 63 -4.05 0.17 -10.92
N VAL A 64 -5.23 0.56 -10.43
CA VAL A 64 -6.31 -0.37 -10.06
C VAL A 64 -7.66 0.18 -10.53
N THR A 65 -8.71 -0.63 -10.44
CA THR A 65 -10.03 -0.21 -10.91
C THR A 65 -10.77 0.67 -9.89
N SER A 66 -11.28 1.79 -10.39
CA SER A 66 -12.30 2.70 -9.84
C SER A 66 -12.52 2.67 -8.32
N ILE A 67 -11.92 3.63 -7.61
CA ILE A 67 -12.12 3.90 -6.18
C ILE A 67 -11.81 2.66 -5.31
N PRO A 68 -10.54 2.20 -5.26
CA PRO A 68 -10.15 1.11 -4.37
C PRO A 68 -10.44 1.47 -2.91
N HIS A 69 -11.01 0.53 -2.16
CA HIS A 69 -11.34 0.73 -0.74
C HIS A 69 -11.05 -0.54 0.07
N PRO A 70 -9.79 -0.80 0.40
CA PRO A 70 -9.35 -2.05 0.99
C PRO A 70 -9.75 -2.25 2.46
N GLY A 71 -10.07 -1.19 3.20
CA GLY A 71 -9.90 -1.21 4.65
C GLY A 71 -8.42 -1.42 4.98
N ARG A 72 -8.06 -2.62 5.47
CA ARG A 72 -6.65 -3.06 5.61
C ARG A 72 -6.19 -3.99 4.48
N GLY A 73 -7.11 -4.36 3.59
CA GLY A 73 -6.92 -5.38 2.57
C GLY A 73 -6.91 -6.80 3.14
N ALA A 74 -6.75 -7.77 2.25
CA ALA A 74 -6.63 -9.18 2.59
C ALA A 74 -5.35 -9.77 1.99
N ASN A 75 -4.57 -10.47 2.82
CA ASN A 75 -3.39 -11.19 2.36
C ASN A 75 -3.75 -12.64 2.07
N LEU A 76 -3.41 -13.15 0.88
CA LEU A 76 -3.65 -14.52 0.45
C LEU A 76 -2.37 -15.13 -0.13
N ILE A 77 -2.35 -16.46 -0.23
CA ILE A 77 -1.41 -17.17 -1.09
C ILE A 77 -2.22 -17.65 -2.29
N ASP A 78 -2.03 -17.00 -3.43
CA ASP A 78 -2.62 -17.40 -4.70
C ASP A 78 -1.91 -18.65 -5.24
N PRO A 79 -2.62 -19.65 -5.76
CA PRO A 79 -2.01 -20.88 -6.28
C PRO A 79 -1.08 -20.68 -7.47
N GLU A 80 -1.27 -19.62 -8.27
CA GLU A 80 -0.49 -19.30 -9.46
C GLU A 80 0.51 -18.16 -9.19
N PHE A 81 0.06 -17.11 -8.50
CA PHE A 81 0.83 -15.88 -8.28
C PHE A 81 1.40 -15.72 -6.87
N GLY A 82 1.39 -16.77 -6.05
CA GLY A 82 2.05 -16.74 -4.74
C GLY A 82 1.46 -15.67 -3.80
N PRO A 83 2.29 -15.04 -2.93
CA PRO A 83 1.82 -14.03 -1.97
C PRO A 83 1.20 -12.78 -2.62
N VAL A 84 -0.08 -12.53 -2.32
CA VAL A 84 -0.84 -11.38 -2.84
C VAL A 84 -1.54 -10.60 -1.72
N TRP A 85 -1.69 -9.30 -1.92
CA TRP A 85 -2.57 -8.43 -1.15
C TRP A 85 -3.75 -7.98 -2.03
N VAL A 86 -4.95 -8.00 -1.48
CA VAL A 86 -6.21 -7.90 -2.23
C VAL A 86 -7.05 -6.73 -1.75
N THR A 87 -7.65 -6.00 -2.70
CA THR A 87 -8.62 -4.93 -2.46
C THR A 87 -9.86 -5.08 -3.34
N SER A 88 -11.03 -4.77 -2.80
CA SER A 88 -12.24 -4.48 -3.58
C SER A 88 -12.28 -3.01 -4.03
N ALA A 89 -13.23 -2.70 -4.90
CA ALA A 89 -13.54 -1.35 -5.36
C ALA A 89 -14.92 -0.88 -4.84
N LEU A 90 -15.09 0.43 -4.64
CA LEU A 90 -16.42 1.02 -4.44
C LEU A 90 -17.08 1.43 -5.76
N GLY A 91 -16.27 1.68 -6.80
CA GLY A 91 -16.73 2.13 -8.11
C GLY A 91 -17.01 1.00 -9.10
N SER A 92 -16.73 -0.26 -8.74
CA SER A 92 -16.98 -1.46 -9.55
C SER A 92 -17.16 -2.70 -8.66
N ASP A 93 -17.53 -3.82 -9.26
CA ASP A 93 -17.58 -5.15 -8.63
C ASP A 93 -16.26 -5.92 -8.75
N GLU A 94 -15.19 -5.27 -9.23
CA GLU A 94 -13.89 -5.89 -9.42
C GLU A 94 -13.12 -6.03 -8.09
N VAL A 95 -12.31 -7.09 -8.04
CA VAL A 95 -11.37 -7.36 -6.95
C VAL A 95 -9.97 -7.41 -7.55
N THR A 96 -9.08 -6.55 -7.05
CA THR A 96 -7.71 -6.44 -7.53
C THR A 96 -6.75 -7.20 -6.63
N PHE A 97 -5.88 -8.00 -7.23
CA PHE A 97 -4.83 -8.77 -6.57
C PHE A 97 -3.48 -8.12 -6.92
N ILE A 98 -2.68 -7.82 -5.91
CA ILE A 98 -1.36 -7.20 -6.05
C ILE A 98 -0.32 -8.16 -5.48
N GLY A 99 0.65 -8.60 -6.28
CA GLY A 99 1.76 -9.43 -5.82
C GLY A 99 2.60 -8.71 -4.76
N THR A 100 3.05 -9.45 -3.75
CA THR A 100 3.77 -8.89 -2.57
C THR A 100 5.08 -9.60 -2.25
N ASP A 101 5.59 -10.40 -3.17
CA ASP A 101 6.86 -11.10 -3.04
C ASP A 101 7.79 -10.75 -4.21
N PRO A 102 8.66 -9.73 -4.07
CA PRO A 102 9.53 -9.28 -5.15
C PRO A 102 10.73 -10.21 -5.41
N GLU A 103 10.97 -11.25 -4.59
CA GLU A 103 12.10 -12.18 -4.80
C GLU A 103 11.71 -13.41 -5.63
N GLU A 104 10.46 -13.85 -5.56
CA GLU A 104 9.97 -15.06 -6.25
C GLU A 104 8.98 -14.76 -7.40
N HIS A 105 8.92 -13.51 -7.88
CA HIS A 105 8.08 -13.07 -9.01
C HIS A 105 8.81 -12.21 -10.05
#